data_AF-A0A8H5RJC2-F1
#
_entry.id   AF-A0A8H5RJC2-F1
#
_cell.length_a   1.000
_cell.length_b   1.000
_cell.length_c   1.000
_cell.angle_alpha   90.00
_cell.angle_beta   90.00
_cell.angle_gamma   90.00
#
_symmetry.space_group_name_H-M   'P 1'
#
loop_
_entity.id
_entity.type
_entity.pdbx_description
1 polymer ?
#
loop_
_entity_poly.entity_id
_entity_poly.type
_entity_poly.pdbx_seq_one_letter_code
_entity_poly.pdbx_strand_id
1 'polypeptide(L)'
;MTSDNYPVYKVKSHMALPDPHMPPGRFHHAIFVETSNDGSGTLYHVTGDVTSSKGMSYESRESPDPAQLEGFYCKELLGYTGSDVHPEQWNALLASLPTPP
;
A
#
# COMPACT_ATOMS: atom_id res chain seq x y z
N MET A 1 -5.25 0.14 24.51
CA MET A 1 -4.36 -1.04 24.51
C MET A 1 -3.86 -1.16 23.10
N THR A 2 -2.60 -0.85 22.83
CA THR A 2 -1.99 -1.08 21.52
C THR A 2 -1.84 -2.58 21.37
N SER A 3 -2.53 -3.18 20.40
CA SER A 3 -2.34 -4.59 20.06
C SER A 3 -0.85 -4.82 19.79
N ASP A 4 -0.24 -5.84 20.40
CA ASP A 4 1.15 -6.24 20.13
C ASP A 4 1.39 -6.47 18.62
N ASN A 5 0.31 -6.73 17.88
CA ASN A 5 0.32 -6.98 16.46
C ASN A 5 -0.71 -6.12 15.70
N TYR A 6 -0.28 -5.55 14.58
CA TYR A 6 -1.12 -4.84 13.61
C TYR A 6 -1.47 -5.74 12.42
N PRO A 7 -2.75 -5.84 12.01
CA PRO A 7 -3.10 -6.58 10.83
C PRO A 7 -2.59 -5.90 9.56
N VAL A 8 -2.06 -6.71 8.66
CA VAL A 8 -1.46 -6.31 7.39
C VAL A 8 -2.38 -6.78 6.27
N TYR A 9 -2.78 -5.86 5.42
CA TYR A 9 -3.68 -6.10 4.31
C TYR A 9 -3.02 -5.77 2.97
N LYS A 10 -3.31 -6.58 1.95
CA LYS A 10 -3.10 -6.25 0.55
C LYS A 10 -4.32 -5.50 0.03
N VAL A 11 -4.16 -4.24 -0.30
CA VAL A 11 -5.20 -3.40 -0.90
C VAL A 11 -5.06 -3.46 -2.41
N LYS A 12 -6.18 -3.69 -3.09
CA LYS A 12 -6.31 -3.58 -4.55
C LYS A 12 -7.19 -2.40 -4.86
N SER A 13 -6.72 -1.52 -5.72
CA SER A 13 -7.47 -0.36 -6.22
C SER A 13 -7.46 -0.33 -7.74
N HIS A 14 -8.50 0.23 -8.34
CA HIS A 14 -8.55 0.52 -9.77
C HIS A 14 -7.43 1.50 -10.13
N MET A 15 -6.71 1.19 -11.21
CA MET A 15 -5.68 2.09 -11.72
C MET A 15 -6.33 3.33 -12.34
N ALA A 16 -5.85 4.52 -11.96
CA ALA A 16 -6.36 5.78 -12.51
C ALA A 16 -6.09 5.92 -14.01
N LEU A 17 -4.92 5.45 -14.46
CA LEU A 17 -4.54 5.42 -15.87
C LEU A 17 -3.99 4.02 -16.20
N PRO A 18 -4.80 3.13 -16.79
CA PRO A 18 -4.31 1.83 -17.23
C PRO A 18 -3.44 1.99 -18.48
N ASP A 19 -2.29 1.32 -18.51
CA ASP A 19 -1.44 1.27 -19.70
C ASP A 19 -2.20 0.59 -20.86
N PRO A 20 -2.40 1.28 -22.00
CA PRO A 20 -3.19 0.76 -23.12
C PRO A 20 -2.53 -0.41 -23.86
N HIS A 21 -1.24 -0.68 -23.63
CA HIS A 21 -0.51 -1.81 -24.19
C HIS A 21 -0.50 -3.04 -23.27
N MET A 22 -1.05 -2.94 -22.05
CA MET A 22 -1.18 -4.06 -21.13
C MET A 22 -2.58 -4.67 -21.11
N PRO A 23 -2.69 -5.97 -20.79
CA PRO A 23 -3.99 -6.64 -20.72
C PRO A 23 -4.89 -5.99 -19.66
N PRO A 24 -6.21 -5.89 -19.95
CA PRO A 24 -7.18 -5.32 -19.02
C PRO A 24 -7.29 -6.16 -17.75
N GLY A 25 -7.58 -5.52 -16.61
CA GLY A 25 -7.77 -6.19 -15.31
C GLY A 25 -6.60 -6.07 -14.33
N ARG A 26 -5.68 -5.14 -14.56
CA ARG A 26 -4.65 -4.81 -13.57
C ARG A 26 -5.20 -3.88 -12.49
N PHE A 27 -4.86 -4.18 -11.24
CA PHE A 27 -5.14 -3.34 -10.09
C PHE A 27 -3.85 -2.70 -9.61
N HIS A 28 -3.96 -1.48 -9.09
CA HIS A 28 -2.95 -0.90 -8.24
C HIS A 28 -2.92 -1.68 -6.92
N HIS A 29 -1.75 -2.14 -6.53
CA HIS A 29 -1.57 -2.92 -5.30
C HIS A 29 -0.82 -2.08 -4.28
N ALA A 30 -1.36 -2.02 -3.07
CA ALA A 30 -0.74 -1.38 -1.92
C ALA A 30 -0.76 -2.33 -0.72
N ILE A 31 0.16 -2.13 0.21
CA ILE A 31 0.14 -2.81 1.51
C ILE A 31 -0.37 -1.82 2.54
N PHE A 32 -1.34 -2.22 3.34
CA PHE A 32 -1.92 -1.39 4.39
C PHE A 32 -1.73 -2.07 5.73
N VAL A 33 -1.15 -1.37 6.69
CA VAL A 33 -1.00 -1.83 8.06
C VAL A 33 -1.96 -1.02 8.92
N GLU A 34 -2.97 -1.68 9.47
CA GLU A 34 -3.98 -1.03 10.31
C GLU A 34 -3.42 -0.87 11.73
N THR A 35 -3.07 0.36 12.08
CA THR A 35 -2.44 0.68 13.37
C THR A 35 -3.41 1.22 14.40
N SER A 36 -4.58 1.67 13.96
CA SER A 36 -5.58 2.32 14.80
C SER A 36 -6.89 1.54 14.84
N ASN A 37 -7.57 1.58 15.98
CA ASN A 37 -8.87 0.92 16.18
C ASN A 37 -10.00 1.47 15.29
N ASP A 38 -9.82 2.68 14.74
CA ASP A 38 -10.74 3.31 13.80
C ASP A 38 -10.61 2.74 12.37
N GLY A 39 -9.75 1.75 12.16
CA GLY A 39 -9.46 1.18 10.84
C GLY A 39 -8.47 2.01 10.02
N SER A 40 -7.92 3.08 10.59
CA SER A 40 -6.83 3.85 9.99
C SER A 40 -5.47 3.20 10.23
N GLY A 41 -4.51 3.56 9.38
CA GLY A 41 -3.22 2.91 9.37
C GLY A 41 -2.22 3.54 8.43
N THR A 42 -1.15 2.81 8.16
CA THR A 42 -0.13 3.22 7.20
C THR A 42 -0.33 2.47 5.89
N LEU A 43 -0.48 3.21 4.81
CA LEU A 43 -0.53 2.70 3.45
C LEU A 43 0.85 2.84 2.81
N TYR A 44 1.33 1.73 2.30
CA TYR A 44 2.57 1.57 1.58
C TYR A 44 2.25 1.28 0.12
N HIS A 45 2.64 2.18 -0.77
CA HIS A 45 2.34 2.03 -2.19
C HIS A 45 3.49 2.56 -3.05
N VAL A 46 3.47 2.17 -4.32
CA VAL A 46 4.37 2.74 -5.32
C VAL A 46 3.57 3.76 -6.11
N THR A 47 3.92 5.02 -5.97
CA THR A 47 3.30 6.12 -6.70
C THR A 47 4.13 6.49 -7.93
N GLY A 48 3.57 7.29 -8.82
CA GLY A 48 4.19 7.67 -10.09
C GLY A 48 3.75 6.81 -11.26
N ASP A 49 4.12 7.27 -12.45
CA ASP A 49 3.82 6.62 -13.72
C ASP A 49 5.13 6.30 -14.43
N VAL A 50 5.16 5.21 -15.21
CA VAL A 50 6.33 4.82 -16.02
C VAL A 50 6.77 5.96 -16.96
N THR A 51 5.83 6.79 -17.41
CA THR A 51 6.08 7.92 -18.30
C THR A 51 6.54 9.19 -17.58
N SER A 52 6.39 9.26 -16.26
CA SER A 52 6.88 10.41 -15.49
C SER A 52 8.41 10.41 -15.47
N SER A 53 9.00 11.60 -15.57
CA SER A 53 10.46 11.78 -15.67
C SER A 53 11.22 11.29 -14.43
N LYS A 54 10.52 11.05 -13.30
CA LYS A 54 11.04 10.47 -12.06
C LYS A 54 10.74 8.97 -11.91
N GLY A 55 9.99 8.37 -12.84
CA GLY A 55 9.53 6.99 -12.80
C GLY A 55 8.57 6.69 -11.66
N MET A 56 8.49 5.42 -11.31
CA MET A 56 7.76 4.93 -10.14
C MET A 56 8.63 5.08 -8.88
N SER A 57 8.04 5.49 -7.77
CA SER A 57 8.71 5.71 -6.49
C SER A 57 7.88 5.16 -5.34
N TYR A 58 8.56 4.56 -4.36
CA TYR A 58 7.92 4.12 -3.13
C TYR A 58 7.48 5.32 -2.28
N GLU A 59 6.28 5.24 -1.72
CA GLU A 59 5.74 6.20 -0.77
C GLU A 59 5.02 5.45 0.37
N SER A 60 5.19 5.94 1.59
CA SER A 60 4.38 5.55 2.75
C SER A 60 3.59 6.75 3.24
N ARG A 61 2.30 6.57 3.51
CA ARG A 61 1.47 7.63 4.08
C ARG A 61 0.46 7.09 5.08
N GLU A 62 0.06 7.94 6.02
CA GLU A 62 -1.09 7.66 6.86
C GLU A 62 -2.35 7.71 5.99
N SER A 63 -3.20 6.69 6.13
CA SER A 63 -4.43 6.54 5.36
C SER A 63 -5.58 6.14 6.28
N PRO A 64 -6.79 6.65 6.03
CA PRO A 64 -8.00 6.04 6.58
C PRO A 64 -8.18 4.62 6.04
N ASP A 65 -9.20 3.91 6.53
CA ASP A 65 -9.52 2.57 6.05
C ASP A 65 -9.58 2.54 4.51
N PRO A 66 -8.83 1.63 3.85
CA PRO A 66 -8.73 1.63 2.40
C PRO A 66 -10.08 1.40 1.70
N ALA A 67 -11.10 0.84 2.36
CA ALA A 67 -12.43 0.72 1.77
C ALA A 67 -13.15 2.08 1.63
N GLN A 68 -12.66 3.13 2.28
CA GLN A 68 -13.12 4.51 2.10
C GLN A 68 -12.38 5.24 0.97
N LEU A 69 -11.33 4.67 0.40
CA LEU A 69 -10.55 5.30 -0.66
C LEU A 69 -11.24 5.15 -2.03
N GLU A 70 -11.11 6.20 -2.84
CA GLU A 70 -11.62 6.17 -4.21
C GLU A 70 -10.88 5.11 -5.05
N GLY A 71 -11.63 4.34 -5.83
CA GLY A 71 -11.08 3.25 -6.61
C GLY A 71 -10.77 1.99 -5.81
N PHE A 72 -11.12 1.88 -4.53
CA PHE A 72 -10.99 0.63 -3.79
C PHE A 72 -11.73 -0.51 -4.48
N TYR A 73 -11.04 -1.64 -4.66
CA TYR A 73 -11.63 -2.87 -5.19
C TYR A 73 -11.80 -3.91 -4.08
N CYS A 74 -10.72 -4.25 -3.39
CA CYS A 74 -10.79 -5.13 -2.21
C CYS A 74 -9.54 -5.01 -1.32
N LYS A 75 -9.65 -5.47 -0.08
CA LYS A 75 -8.51 -5.73 0.81
C LYS A 75 -8.48 -7.20 1.22
N GLU A 76 -7.29 -7.78 1.28
CA GLU A 76 -7.05 -9.17 1.66
C GLU A 76 -6.08 -9.21 2.83
N LEU A 77 -6.43 -9.89 3.92
CA LEU A 77 -5.55 -10.02 5.08
C LEU A 77 -4.36 -10.91 4.70
N LEU A 78 -3.15 -10.36 4.75
CA LEU A 78 -1.91 -11.08 4.51
C LEU A 78 -1.34 -11.70 5.79
N GLY A 79 -1.58 -11.07 6.93
CA GLY A 79 -1.04 -11.52 8.21
C GLY A 79 -1.00 -10.40 9.23
N TYR A 80 -0.05 -10.49 10.16
CA TYR A 80 0.12 -9.54 11.24
C TYR A 80 1.58 -9.15 11.39
N THR A 81 1.86 -7.88 11.69
CA THR A 81 3.20 -7.37 12.00
C THR A 81 3.26 -6.95 13.45
N GLY A 82 4.43 -7.09 14.09
CA GLY A 82 4.65 -6.55 15.42
C GLY A 82 4.55 -5.03 15.43
N SER A 83 4.06 -4.46 16.54
CA SER A 83 4.06 -3.01 16.72
C SER A 83 5.46 -2.43 16.98
N ASP A 84 6.42 -3.28 17.36
CA ASP A 84 7.83 -2.94 17.57
C ASP A 84 8.62 -2.73 16.26
N VAL A 85 8.15 -3.32 15.16
CA VAL A 85 8.82 -3.23 13.84
C VAL A 85 8.21 -2.18 12.91
N HIS A 86 7.00 -1.72 13.22
CA HIS A 86 6.25 -0.75 12.41
C HIS A 86 6.26 0.64 13.08
N PRO A 87 6.52 1.75 12.34
CA PRO A 87 6.65 1.85 10.88
C PRO A 87 8.10 1.83 10.35
N GLU A 88 9.13 1.95 11.20
CA GLU A 88 10.50 2.22 10.74
C GLU A 88 11.11 1.09 9.91
N GLN A 89 11.00 -0.16 10.37
CA GLN A 89 11.62 -1.29 9.68
C GLN A 89 10.90 -1.62 8.37
N TRP A 90 9.59 -1.39 8.34
CA TRP A 90 8.76 -1.45 7.13
C TRP A 90 9.20 -0.43 6.09
N ASN A 91 9.37 0.82 6.49
CA ASN A 91 9.83 1.87 5.59
C ASN A 91 11.24 1.60 5.06
N ALA A 92 12.17 1.17 5.91
CA ALA A 92 13.52 0.83 5.49
C ALA A 92 13.55 -0.33 4.49
N LEU A 93 12.76 -1.38 4.74
CA LEU A 93 12.69 -2.54 3.85
C LEU A 93 12.05 -2.19 2.51
N LEU A 94 10.87 -1.56 2.52
CA LEU A 94 10.12 -1.28 1.28
C LEU A 94 10.80 -0.21 0.43
N ALA A 95 11.46 0.79 1.03
CA ALA A 95 12.25 1.77 0.31
C ALA A 95 13.54 1.18 -0.31
N SER A 96 14.02 0.04 0.19
CA SER A 96 15.21 -0.64 -0.36
C SER A 96 14.90 -1.51 -1.58
N LEU A 97 13.63 -1.79 -1.86
CA LEU A 97 13.22 -2.63 -2.98
C LEU A 97 13.35 -1.87 -4.30
N PRO A 98 13.74 -2.57 -5.40
CA PRO A 98 13.76 -1.95 -6.71
C PRO A 98 12.35 -1.50 -7.10
N THR A 99 12.25 -0.30 -7.65
CA THR A 99 11.01 0.15 -8.27
C THR A 99 10.76 -0.68 -9.53
N PRO A 100 9.48 -0.91 -9.91
CA PRO A 100 9.18 -1.75 -11.06
C PRO A 100 9.81 -1.16 -12.35
N PRO A 101 10.22 -2.00 -13.31
CA PRO A 101 10.81 -1.56 -14.57
C PRO A 101 9.81 -0.89 -15.51
#